data_AF-A0A9R0JPR8-F1
#
_entry.id   AF-A0A9R0JPR8-F1
#
_cell.length_a   1.000
_cell.length_b   1.000
_cell.length_c   1.000
_cell.angle_alpha   90.00
_cell.angle_beta   90.00
_cell.angle_gamma   90.00
#
_symmetry.space_group_name_H-M   'P 1'
#
loop_
_entity.id
_entity.type
_entity.pdbx_description
1 polymer ?
#
loop_
_entity_poly.entity_id
_entity_poly.type
_entity_poly.pdbx_seq_one_letter_code
_entity_poly.pdbx_strand_id
1 'polypeptide(L)'
;MHMHRSSSSSSSCLPSLCSLHTFIGLAVILCVYFTLQTSISLQDKSLPSEQIKTVLPSSSSVEFLQPQRLQSKNIRLVDQQPFRPYEIPSTDQPPPYPKPETPTPKTTTTTKTTTTTTTTTTETEVLGGLAEDFVITWGDHRGKFHENGSLLTLSLDKHSGSGFESKNKYLFARIDMKIKLIPNNSAGTVTTFYMSSNGTTHDEIDFEFLGNTTGQPYTLHTNIYCQGKGNREQQFYLWFDPTTDFHSYSILWTPSRIVFFVDDTPIREFKNMESFGVPFPNKQPMRIISSLWNADDWATQGGKVHTDWSKAPFVASFRDFSASSCVWAFGSSSCDGSDPELMGSENGWLREELDSKSLEKMKWVQKNHMTYNYCNDKLRFHEGLPKECTIRRSKRGRQRQ
;
A
#
# COMPACT_ATOMS: atom_id res chain seq x y z
N MET A 1 -63.24 -8.45 34.43
CA MET A 1 -62.61 -7.20 34.93
C MET A 1 -62.15 -7.44 36.36
N HIS A 2 -61.04 -6.83 36.79
CA HIS A 2 -60.44 -6.86 38.14
C HIS A 2 -61.45 -6.85 39.32
N MET A 3 -61.17 -7.34 40.54
CA MET A 3 -60.02 -6.99 41.41
C MET A 3 -60.03 -7.77 42.77
N HIS A 4 -58.83 -7.99 43.37
CA HIS A 4 -58.51 -8.03 44.83
C HIS A 4 -59.23 -9.01 45.82
N ARG A 5 -58.71 -9.36 47.02
CA ARG A 5 -57.47 -9.06 47.80
C ARG A 5 -57.20 -10.15 48.89
N SER A 6 -55.93 -10.30 49.33
CA SER A 6 -55.36 -10.55 50.70
C SER A 6 -56.14 -11.36 51.79
N SER A 7 -55.56 -12.06 52.79
CA SER A 7 -54.31 -11.87 53.58
C SER A 7 -54.01 -13.05 54.55
N SER A 8 -52.80 -13.06 55.15
CA SER A 8 -52.39 -13.65 56.47
C SER A 8 -52.47 -15.19 56.67
N SER A 9 -51.60 -15.89 57.43
CA SER A 9 -50.44 -15.54 58.31
C SER A 9 -49.30 -16.60 58.14
N SER A 10 -48.28 -16.87 58.99
CA SER A 10 -47.89 -16.44 60.36
C SER A 10 -46.38 -16.69 60.66
N SER A 11 -45.92 -16.14 61.80
CA SER A 11 -44.68 -16.37 62.60
C SER A 11 -44.42 -17.85 63.00
N SER A 12 -43.26 -18.31 63.51
CA SER A 12 -41.86 -17.83 63.66
C SER A 12 -41.04 -18.87 64.47
N CYS A 13 -39.73 -19.09 64.20
CA CYS A 13 -38.66 -19.39 65.19
C CYS A 13 -37.30 -19.77 64.56
N LEU A 14 -36.21 -19.30 65.17
CA LEU A 14 -34.79 -19.67 65.00
C LEU A 14 -34.31 -20.25 66.38
N PRO A 15 -33.07 -20.76 66.61
CA PRO A 15 -31.84 -20.72 65.79
C PRO A 15 -30.97 -22.01 65.74
N SER A 16 -29.89 -21.97 64.93
CA SER A 16 -28.47 -22.19 65.33
C SER A 16 -27.56 -23.15 64.51
N LEU A 17 -26.34 -22.65 64.29
CA LEU A 17 -25.02 -23.32 64.21
C LEU A 17 -24.51 -24.09 62.96
N CYS A 18 -23.46 -23.48 62.39
CA CYS A 18 -22.16 -24.04 61.97
C CYS A 18 -21.90 -24.66 60.57
N SER A 19 -21.07 -23.91 59.82
CA SER A 19 -19.85 -24.34 59.11
C SER A 19 -19.90 -25.47 58.07
N LEU A 20 -19.92 -25.08 56.78
CA LEU A 20 -19.15 -25.80 55.75
C LEU A 20 -18.90 -24.99 54.45
N HIS A 21 -17.99 -23.99 54.45
CA HIS A 21 -17.57 -23.34 53.19
C HIS A 21 -16.14 -22.71 53.20
N THR A 22 -15.14 -23.45 53.68
CA THR A 22 -13.72 -22.98 53.63
C THR A 22 -12.70 -24.09 53.28
N PHE A 23 -13.03 -25.01 52.37
CA PHE A 23 -12.15 -26.15 52.02
C PHE A 23 -12.10 -26.51 50.51
N ILE A 24 -11.96 -25.51 49.63
CA ILE A 24 -11.61 -25.74 48.20
C ILE A 24 -10.41 -24.87 47.73
N GLY A 25 -10.00 -23.85 48.49
CA GLY A 25 -8.97 -22.88 48.07
C GLY A 25 -7.49 -23.29 48.21
N LEU A 26 -7.18 -24.49 48.71
CA LEU A 26 -5.81 -24.87 49.12
C LEU A 26 -5.21 -26.09 48.40
N ALA A 27 -5.98 -26.77 47.53
CA ALA A 27 -5.52 -27.99 46.85
C ALA A 27 -4.78 -27.75 45.52
N VAL A 28 -4.95 -26.57 44.90
CA VAL A 28 -4.42 -26.30 43.54
C VAL A 28 -3.00 -25.71 43.55
N ILE A 29 -2.60 -25.03 44.63
CA ILE A 29 -1.31 -24.31 44.72
C ILE A 29 -0.12 -25.27 44.99
N LEU A 30 -0.37 -26.46 45.55
CA LEU A 30 0.69 -27.45 45.86
C LEU A 30 1.12 -28.33 44.68
N CYS A 31 0.38 -28.37 43.56
CA CYS A 31 0.78 -29.13 42.37
C CYS A 31 1.77 -28.41 41.44
N VAL A 32 1.89 -27.08 41.55
CA VAL A 32 2.78 -26.29 40.66
C VAL A 32 4.21 -26.18 41.24
N TYR A 33 4.38 -26.35 42.55
CA TYR A 33 5.68 -26.22 43.21
C TYR A 33 6.56 -27.49 43.19
N PHE A 34 5.99 -28.66 42.86
CA PHE A 34 6.70 -29.95 42.92
C PHE A 34 7.22 -30.48 41.58
N THR A 35 6.95 -29.79 40.46
CA THR A 35 7.39 -30.18 39.11
C THR A 35 8.53 -29.33 38.55
N LEU A 36 9.03 -28.34 39.30
CA LEU A 36 10.10 -27.43 38.85
C LEU A 36 11.49 -27.70 39.48
N GLN A 37 11.65 -28.80 40.23
CA GLN A 37 12.88 -29.03 41.02
C GLN A 37 13.58 -30.40 40.77
N THR A 38 13.30 -31.06 39.64
CA THR A 38 13.90 -32.35 39.25
C THR A 38 14.45 -32.36 37.81
N SER A 39 15.03 -31.25 37.36
CA SER A 39 15.76 -31.17 36.07
C SER A 39 17.00 -30.28 36.11
N ILE A 40 17.70 -30.25 37.26
CA ILE A 40 19.07 -29.72 37.37
C ILE A 40 19.94 -30.77 38.08
N SER A 41 20.60 -31.64 37.31
CA SER A 41 21.96 -32.14 37.56
C SER A 41 22.40 -33.09 36.44
N LEU A 42 23.73 -33.19 36.22
CA LEU A 42 24.43 -34.16 35.37
C LEU A 42 24.23 -34.07 33.84
N GLN A 43 25.01 -33.22 33.18
CA GLN A 43 26.32 -33.68 32.71
C GLN A 43 27.27 -32.52 32.37
N ASP A 44 28.51 -32.67 32.84
CA ASP A 44 29.63 -31.73 32.67
C ASP A 44 30.54 -32.20 31.53
N LYS A 45 31.03 -31.26 30.71
CA LYS A 45 32.18 -31.43 29.79
C LYS A 45 32.70 -30.09 29.24
N SER A 46 33.39 -29.36 30.10
CA SER A 46 34.70 -28.71 29.84
C SER A 46 34.99 -27.99 28.50
N LEU A 47 35.24 -26.66 28.55
CA LEU A 47 36.39 -25.88 27.95
C LEU A 47 36.00 -24.39 27.73
N PRO A 48 36.96 -23.43 27.70
CA PRO A 48 37.11 -22.52 28.84
C PRO A 48 36.69 -21.06 28.59
N SER A 49 36.65 -20.30 29.69
CA SER A 49 36.36 -18.87 29.75
C SER A 49 37.55 -17.98 29.37
N GLU A 50 37.26 -16.81 28.77
CA GLU A 50 37.99 -15.59 29.14
C GLU A 50 37.16 -14.30 29.02
N GLN A 51 37.35 -13.43 30.01
CA GLN A 51 37.06 -11.98 30.06
C GLN A 51 35.61 -11.47 29.91
N ILE A 52 34.92 -11.42 31.05
CA ILE A 52 33.87 -10.43 31.31
C ILE A 52 34.53 -9.06 31.51
N LYS A 53 34.21 -8.09 30.62
CA LYS A 53 34.38 -6.66 30.91
C LYS A 53 33.02 -5.98 30.97
N THR A 54 32.67 -5.48 32.14
CA THR A 54 31.50 -4.62 32.37
C THR A 54 31.69 -3.30 31.62
N VAL A 55 30.82 -3.04 30.65
CA VAL A 55 30.66 -1.72 30.03
C VAL A 55 29.18 -1.34 30.11
N LEU A 56 28.91 -0.14 30.64
CA LEU A 56 27.57 0.42 30.80
C LEU A 56 26.91 0.63 29.42
N PRO A 57 25.61 0.35 29.24
CA PRO A 57 24.93 0.63 27.99
C PRO A 57 24.73 2.14 27.83
N SER A 58 25.52 2.76 26.94
CA SER A 58 25.30 4.13 26.47
C SER A 58 24.57 4.10 25.14
N SER A 59 23.56 4.97 25.01
CA SER A 59 22.73 5.21 23.82
C SER A 59 22.16 3.96 23.12
N SER A 60 20.88 3.70 23.34
CA SER A 60 20.07 2.82 22.50
C SER A 60 20.08 3.31 21.04
N SER A 61 20.86 2.63 20.19
CA SER A 61 20.65 2.66 18.74
C SER A 61 19.26 2.10 18.45
N VAL A 62 18.30 2.97 18.13
CA VAL A 62 17.02 2.52 17.58
C VAL A 62 17.31 2.04 16.17
N GLU A 63 17.53 0.73 16.05
CA GLU A 63 17.63 0.04 14.76
C GLU A 63 16.25 0.15 14.08
N PHE A 64 16.09 1.21 13.28
CA PHE A 64 14.86 1.45 12.53
C PHE A 64 14.68 0.31 11.53
N LEU A 65 13.84 -0.65 11.92
CA LEU A 65 13.46 -1.78 11.09
C LEU A 65 12.96 -1.27 9.74
N GLN A 66 13.78 -1.49 8.70
CA GLN A 66 13.27 -1.58 7.33
C GLN A 66 12.06 -2.52 7.36
N PRO A 67 10.93 -2.18 6.71
CA PRO A 67 9.77 -3.05 6.74
C PRO A 67 10.10 -4.38 6.06
N GLN A 68 10.38 -5.41 6.88
CA GLN A 68 10.59 -6.78 6.41
C GLN A 68 9.26 -7.35 5.88
N ARG A 69 8.89 -6.94 4.67
CA ARG A 69 7.73 -7.49 3.96
C ARG A 69 8.03 -8.92 3.53
N LEU A 70 7.21 -9.85 4.01
CA LEU A 70 7.05 -11.17 3.41
C LEU A 70 6.30 -11.05 2.07
N GLN A 71 6.98 -10.51 1.05
CA GLN A 71 6.53 -10.58 -0.32
C GLN A 71 6.84 -11.94 -0.96
N SER A 72 6.12 -12.25 -2.03
CA SER A 72 6.08 -13.59 -2.62
C SER A 72 7.34 -13.90 -3.44
N LYS A 73 8.35 -14.51 -2.79
CA LYS A 73 9.59 -15.06 -3.42
C LYS A 73 9.36 -16.16 -4.48
N ASN A 74 8.14 -16.29 -5.01
CA ASN A 74 7.64 -17.41 -5.81
C ASN A 74 7.10 -17.02 -7.20
N ILE A 75 7.21 -15.75 -7.63
CA ILE A 75 7.02 -15.41 -9.05
C ILE A 75 8.22 -15.97 -9.82
N ARG A 76 8.10 -17.19 -10.34
CA ARG A 76 9.12 -17.78 -11.20
C ARG A 76 9.16 -17.05 -12.53
N LEU A 77 10.36 -16.97 -13.10
CA LEU A 77 10.70 -16.36 -14.40
C LEU A 77 10.11 -17.09 -15.64
N VAL A 78 8.99 -17.77 -15.49
CA VAL A 78 8.36 -18.51 -16.59
C VAL A 78 7.65 -17.51 -17.49
N ASP A 79 8.19 -17.34 -18.69
CA ASP A 79 7.62 -16.58 -19.80
C ASP A 79 7.48 -15.06 -19.61
N GLN A 80 8.54 -14.39 -19.13
CA GLN A 80 8.85 -13.07 -19.70
C GLN A 80 9.18 -13.27 -21.18
N GLN A 81 8.15 -13.21 -22.04
CA GLN A 81 8.28 -13.18 -23.49
C GLN A 81 9.30 -12.08 -23.84
N PRO A 82 10.32 -12.37 -24.68
CA PRO A 82 11.25 -11.33 -25.10
C PRO A 82 10.46 -10.20 -25.75
N PHE A 83 10.66 -8.99 -25.25
CA PHE A 83 10.01 -7.79 -25.78
C PHE A 83 10.28 -7.71 -27.28
N ARG A 84 9.28 -8.01 -28.10
CA ARG A 84 9.30 -7.64 -29.51
C ARG A 84 8.94 -6.16 -29.56
N PRO A 85 9.81 -5.29 -30.10
CA PRO A 85 9.39 -3.95 -30.47
C PRO A 85 8.26 -4.10 -31.49
N TYR A 86 7.02 -3.88 -31.06
CA TYR A 86 5.92 -3.72 -31.99
C TYR A 86 6.00 -2.30 -32.53
N GLU A 87 6.51 -2.17 -33.75
CA GLU A 87 6.26 -0.98 -34.56
C GLU A 87 4.74 -0.83 -34.67
N ILE A 88 4.21 0.26 -34.12
CA ILE A 88 2.78 0.54 -34.17
C ILE A 88 2.43 0.88 -35.63
N PRO A 89 1.52 0.15 -36.30
CA PRO A 89 1.00 0.58 -37.58
C PRO A 89 0.36 1.95 -37.41
N SER A 90 0.77 2.93 -38.20
CA SER A 90 0.37 4.35 -38.06
C SER A 90 -1.15 4.63 -38.06
N THR A 91 -1.97 3.63 -38.37
CA THR A 91 -3.43 3.67 -38.37
C THR A 91 -4.09 3.37 -37.02
N ASP A 92 -3.37 2.80 -36.05
CA ASP A 92 -3.88 2.40 -34.72
C ASP A 92 -3.29 3.22 -33.56
N GLN A 93 -2.54 4.30 -33.83
CA GLN A 93 -2.16 5.24 -32.77
C GLN A 93 -3.41 5.98 -32.25
N PRO A 94 -3.59 6.10 -30.92
CA PRO A 94 -4.56 7.06 -30.39
C PRO A 94 -4.21 8.47 -30.89
N PRO A 95 -5.19 9.35 -31.11
CA PRO A 95 -4.94 10.68 -31.64
C PRO A 95 -3.90 11.41 -30.76
N PRO A 96 -2.94 12.14 -31.35
CA PRO A 96 -1.92 12.83 -30.58
C PRO A 96 -2.58 13.77 -29.58
N TYR A 97 -2.19 13.64 -28.30
CA TYR A 97 -2.69 14.50 -27.24
C TYR A 97 -2.52 15.98 -27.62
N PRO A 98 -3.55 16.84 -27.40
CA PRO A 98 -3.39 18.26 -27.63
C PRO A 98 -2.25 18.77 -26.75
N LYS A 99 -1.28 19.45 -27.36
CA LYS A 99 -0.21 20.13 -26.62
C LYS A 99 -0.85 21.13 -25.65
N PRO A 100 -0.40 21.22 -24.39
CA PRO A 100 -0.83 22.30 -23.50
C PRO A 100 -0.55 23.65 -24.16
N GLU A 101 -1.57 24.50 -24.27
CA GLU A 101 -1.39 25.86 -24.79
C GLU A 101 -0.46 26.62 -23.85
N THR A 102 0.62 27.18 -24.41
CA THR A 102 1.56 27.99 -23.63
C THR A 102 0.89 29.31 -23.27
N PRO A 103 0.78 29.69 -21.97
CA PRO A 103 0.17 30.95 -21.59
C PRO A 103 0.96 32.14 -22.16
N THR A 104 0.35 32.89 -23.07
CA THR A 104 0.96 34.08 -23.66
C THR A 104 1.21 35.12 -22.56
N PRO A 105 2.43 35.67 -22.38
CA PRO A 105 2.69 36.66 -21.34
C PRO A 105 1.91 37.95 -21.61
N LYS A 106 0.99 38.33 -20.72
CA LYS A 106 0.42 39.69 -20.73
C LYS A 106 1.43 40.65 -20.11
N THR A 107 2.05 41.46 -20.95
CA THR A 107 2.96 42.54 -20.53
C THR A 107 2.17 43.64 -19.82
N THR A 108 2.34 43.75 -18.50
CA THR A 108 1.93 44.93 -17.72
C THR A 108 3.17 45.64 -17.22
N THR A 109 3.43 46.84 -17.74
CA THR A 109 4.56 47.67 -17.32
C THR A 109 4.23 48.37 -15.99
N THR A 110 4.97 48.06 -14.93
CA THR A 110 4.89 48.80 -13.66
C THR A 110 6.26 49.36 -13.30
N THR A 111 6.33 50.67 -13.14
CA THR A 111 7.55 51.43 -12.84
C THR A 111 8.10 51.08 -11.45
N LYS A 112 9.41 50.80 -11.36
CA LYS A 112 10.10 50.62 -10.06
C LYS A 112 10.35 51.96 -9.39
N THR A 113 9.92 52.10 -8.14
CA THR A 113 10.51 53.04 -7.18
C THR A 113 11.18 52.22 -6.07
N THR A 114 12.50 52.32 -5.97
CA THR A 114 13.28 51.57 -4.97
C THR A 114 13.32 52.34 -3.65
N THR A 115 12.77 51.77 -2.58
CA THR A 115 13.07 52.16 -1.20
C THR A 115 13.57 50.92 -0.45
N THR A 116 14.87 50.90 -0.14
CA THR A 116 15.50 49.78 0.57
C THR A 116 15.25 49.91 2.07
N THR A 117 14.38 49.06 2.61
CA THR A 117 14.24 48.83 4.05
C THR A 117 14.64 47.39 4.36
N THR A 118 15.78 47.21 5.01
CA THR A 118 16.26 45.89 5.42
C THR A 118 15.51 45.43 6.66
N THR A 119 14.39 44.72 6.46
CA THR A 119 13.68 44.03 7.54
C THR A 119 14.02 42.54 7.47
N THR A 120 14.68 42.02 8.49
CA THR A 120 14.96 40.58 8.63
C THR A 120 13.70 39.85 9.08
N THR A 121 12.73 39.67 8.19
CA THR A 121 11.60 38.76 8.41
C THR A 121 12.11 37.33 8.28
N THR A 122 12.04 36.56 9.37
CA THR A 122 12.03 35.09 9.28
C THR A 122 10.69 34.68 8.67
N GLU A 123 10.63 34.67 7.34
CA GLU A 123 9.50 34.11 6.62
C GLU A 123 9.47 32.60 6.86
N THR A 124 8.49 32.14 7.64
CA THR A 124 8.16 30.72 7.72
C THR A 124 7.64 30.30 6.35
N GLU A 125 8.45 29.61 5.55
CA GLU A 125 8.01 29.11 4.25
C GLU A 125 6.78 28.22 4.43
N VAL A 126 5.62 28.70 3.96
CA VAL A 126 4.40 27.90 3.89
C VAL A 126 4.56 26.98 2.68
N LEU A 127 5.05 25.76 2.94
CA LEU A 127 5.14 24.72 1.92
C LEU A 127 3.73 24.26 1.55
N GLY A 128 3.36 24.45 0.28
CA GLY A 128 2.10 24.01 -0.30
C GLY A 128 2.21 22.68 -1.04
N GLY A 129 1.09 22.17 -1.58
CA GLY A 129 1.08 20.95 -2.38
C GLY A 129 1.39 19.69 -1.56
N LEU A 130 2.32 18.83 -2.01
CA LEU A 130 2.61 17.55 -1.34
C LEU A 130 3.01 17.70 0.13
N ALA A 131 3.62 18.83 0.51
CA ALA A 131 3.99 19.10 1.90
C ALA A 131 2.77 19.30 2.83
N GLU A 132 1.59 19.62 2.28
CA GLU A 132 0.34 19.71 3.04
C GLU A 132 -0.24 18.32 3.34
N ASP A 133 -0.15 17.38 2.40
CA ASP A 133 -0.74 16.04 2.52
C ASP A 133 0.18 14.98 3.15
N PHE A 134 1.49 15.08 2.93
CA PHE A 134 2.45 14.02 3.23
C PHE A 134 3.50 14.41 4.29
N VAL A 135 4.08 13.39 4.92
CA VAL A 135 5.27 13.50 5.77
C VAL A 135 6.32 12.48 5.35
N ILE A 136 7.58 12.89 5.30
CA ILE A 136 8.72 11.98 5.11
C ILE A 136 8.86 11.15 6.39
N THR A 137 8.75 9.83 6.27
CA THR A 137 8.73 8.91 7.42
C THR A 137 10.10 8.35 7.76
N TRP A 138 10.97 8.19 6.76
CA TRP A 138 12.33 7.70 6.95
C TRP A 138 13.24 8.07 5.76
N GLY A 139 14.55 7.92 5.96
CA GLY A 139 15.55 8.03 4.90
C GLY A 139 16.72 8.98 5.20
N ASP A 140 16.72 9.69 6.34
CA ASP A 140 17.86 10.52 6.75
C ASP A 140 18.27 11.53 5.65
N HIS A 141 17.41 12.54 5.46
CA HIS A 141 17.52 13.57 4.42
C HIS A 141 17.46 13.10 2.95
N ARG A 142 17.20 11.80 2.68
CA ARG A 142 17.00 11.26 1.31
C ARG A 142 15.60 11.48 0.74
N GLY A 143 14.60 11.65 1.60
CA GLY A 143 13.33 12.26 1.21
C GLY A 143 13.46 13.78 1.27
N LYS A 144 13.02 14.50 0.23
CA LYS A 144 13.07 15.97 0.18
C LYS A 144 11.85 16.54 -0.53
N PHE A 145 11.31 17.62 0.03
CA PHE A 145 10.42 18.53 -0.68
C PHE A 145 11.24 19.61 -1.40
N HIS A 146 10.79 19.99 -2.60
CA HIS A 146 11.33 21.05 -3.44
C HIS A 146 10.15 21.88 -3.98
N GLU A 147 10.44 22.96 -4.71
CA GLU A 147 9.42 23.74 -5.43
C GLU A 147 8.26 24.17 -4.49
N ASN A 148 8.64 24.71 -3.31
CA ASN A 148 7.76 25.09 -2.21
C ASN A 148 6.78 23.98 -1.76
N GLY A 149 7.20 22.71 -1.84
CA GLY A 149 6.41 21.55 -1.43
C GLY A 149 5.64 20.87 -2.57
N SER A 150 5.62 21.42 -3.78
CA SER A 150 4.89 20.82 -4.92
C SER A 150 5.59 19.62 -5.57
N LEU A 151 6.90 19.47 -5.38
CA LEU A 151 7.71 18.35 -5.83
C LEU A 151 8.33 17.63 -4.63
N LEU A 152 8.19 16.30 -4.56
CA LEU A 152 8.90 15.44 -3.62
C LEU A 152 9.85 14.50 -4.37
N THR A 153 11.08 14.36 -3.89
CA THR A 153 12.01 13.33 -4.36
C THR A 153 12.33 12.33 -3.26
N LEU A 154 12.37 11.05 -3.60
CA LEU A 154 12.97 9.99 -2.79
C LEU A 154 14.28 9.56 -3.43
N SER A 155 15.37 9.52 -2.65
CA SER A 155 16.64 8.96 -3.10
C SER A 155 17.04 7.68 -2.36
N LEU A 156 17.87 6.87 -3.01
CA LEU A 156 18.42 5.61 -2.48
C LEU A 156 19.91 5.52 -2.78
N ASP A 157 20.67 5.16 -1.75
CA ASP A 157 22.09 4.80 -1.81
C ASP A 157 22.35 3.54 -0.96
N LYS A 158 23.60 3.09 -0.93
CA LYS A 158 24.02 1.85 -0.24
C LYS A 158 23.79 1.85 1.28
N HIS A 159 23.51 3.01 1.89
CA HIS A 159 23.27 3.16 3.32
C HIS A 159 21.78 3.14 3.64
N SER A 160 20.96 3.82 2.83
CA SER A 160 19.50 3.83 3.02
C SER A 160 18.74 4.25 1.77
N GLY A 161 17.48 3.84 1.72
CA GLY A 161 16.45 4.41 0.85
C GLY A 161 15.77 5.62 1.47
N SER A 162 14.51 5.85 1.09
CA SER A 162 13.63 6.81 1.76
C SER A 162 12.15 6.50 1.53
N GLY A 163 11.27 7.12 2.32
CA GLY A 163 9.83 7.01 2.11
C GLY A 163 9.01 8.12 2.79
N PHE A 164 7.74 8.21 2.39
CA PHE A 164 6.76 9.15 2.91
C PHE A 164 5.39 8.48 3.09
N GLU A 165 4.55 9.01 3.99
CA GLU A 165 3.16 8.60 4.17
C GLU A 165 2.21 9.80 4.21
N SER A 166 0.93 9.58 3.89
CA SER A 166 -0.12 10.59 4.06
C SER A 166 -0.40 10.85 5.54
N LYS A 167 -0.57 12.11 5.91
CA LYS A 167 -0.97 12.52 7.26
C LYS A 167 -2.31 11.90 7.63
N ASN A 168 -3.26 11.94 6.69
CA ASN A 168 -4.60 11.38 6.79
C ASN A 168 -4.65 9.88 6.48
N LYS A 169 -5.68 9.22 7.01
CA LYS A 169 -6.15 7.89 6.60
C LYS A 169 -7.42 8.04 5.79
N TYR A 170 -7.67 7.08 4.90
CA TYR A 170 -8.83 7.07 4.02
C TYR A 170 -9.53 5.72 4.09
N LEU A 171 -10.85 5.70 3.99
CA LEU A 171 -11.64 4.49 3.78
C LEU A 171 -12.49 4.70 2.52
N PHE A 172 -11.95 4.24 1.39
CA PHE A 172 -12.28 4.64 0.00
C PHE A 172 -11.68 5.99 -0.42
N ALA A 173 -11.13 6.02 -1.64
CA ALA A 173 -10.60 7.21 -2.30
C ALA A 173 -10.41 6.95 -3.81
N ARG A 174 -10.60 7.98 -4.63
CA ARG A 174 -9.86 8.14 -5.89
C ARG A 174 -8.61 8.95 -5.58
N ILE A 175 -7.45 8.40 -5.91
CA ILE A 175 -6.13 9.01 -5.72
C ILE A 175 -5.42 9.03 -7.05
N ASP A 176 -4.78 10.17 -7.33
CA ASP A 176 -3.94 10.40 -8.50
C ASP A 176 -2.60 10.98 -8.04
N MET A 177 -1.49 10.45 -8.56
CA MET A 177 -0.14 10.92 -8.29
C MET A 177 0.67 10.86 -9.58
N LYS A 178 1.38 11.94 -9.92
CA LYS A 178 2.34 11.89 -11.02
C LYS A 178 3.71 11.45 -10.51
N ILE A 179 4.25 10.41 -11.14
CA ILE A 179 5.53 9.81 -10.77
C ILE A 179 6.46 9.80 -11.99
N LYS A 180 7.72 10.15 -11.77
CA LYS A 180 8.81 9.93 -12.73
C LYS A 180 9.89 9.05 -12.09
N LEU A 181 10.25 7.99 -12.79
CA LEU A 181 11.11 6.93 -12.29
C LEU A 181 12.60 7.19 -12.55
N ILE A 182 13.45 6.34 -11.97
CA ILE A 182 14.91 6.47 -12.00
C ILE A 182 15.42 6.21 -13.43
N PRO A 183 16.13 7.16 -14.05
CA PRO A 183 16.68 6.99 -15.40
C PRO A 183 17.91 6.07 -15.41
N ASN A 184 18.27 5.61 -16.61
CA ASN A 184 19.46 4.80 -16.90
C ASN A 184 19.44 3.41 -16.25
N ASN A 185 20.35 3.11 -15.31
CA ASN A 185 20.41 1.82 -14.63
C ASN A 185 19.72 1.94 -13.28
N SER A 186 18.63 1.22 -13.11
CA SER A 186 17.83 1.15 -11.88
C SER A 186 17.65 -0.29 -11.40
N ALA A 187 18.44 -1.24 -11.91
CA ALA A 187 18.38 -2.64 -11.51
C ALA A 187 18.49 -2.81 -9.99
N GLY A 188 17.76 -3.76 -9.43
CA GLY A 188 17.63 -4.02 -8.00
C GLY A 188 16.80 -3.00 -7.21
N THR A 189 16.43 -1.85 -7.79
CA THR A 189 15.62 -0.84 -7.10
C THR A 189 14.12 -1.07 -7.28
N VAL A 190 13.33 -0.73 -6.24
CA VAL A 190 11.86 -0.69 -6.29
C VAL A 190 11.39 0.68 -5.80
N THR A 191 10.73 1.42 -6.68
CA THR A 191 9.90 2.57 -6.28
C THR A 191 8.49 2.06 -6.01
N THR A 192 7.85 2.46 -4.92
CA THR A 192 6.49 2.03 -4.58
C THR A 192 5.53 3.21 -4.53
N PHE A 193 4.25 2.95 -4.79
CA PHE A 193 3.15 3.88 -4.52
C PHE A 193 1.91 3.05 -4.18
N TYR A 194 1.51 3.05 -2.92
CA TYR A 194 0.56 2.08 -2.41
C TYR A 194 -0.33 2.65 -1.31
N MET A 195 -1.42 1.94 -0.99
CA MET A 195 -2.20 2.16 0.21
C MET A 195 -2.05 0.98 1.16
N SER A 196 -1.90 1.20 2.46
CA SER A 196 -1.84 0.11 3.46
C SER A 196 -2.51 0.48 4.78
N SER A 197 -3.14 -0.49 5.45
CA SER A 197 -3.53 -0.40 6.85
C SER A 197 -2.41 -0.92 7.77
N ASN A 198 -2.60 -0.83 9.09
CA ASN A 198 -1.59 -1.26 10.05
C ASN A 198 -1.83 -2.71 10.52
N GLY A 199 -0.74 -3.44 10.81
CA GLY A 199 -0.77 -4.72 11.51
C GLY A 199 -0.52 -5.95 10.62
N THR A 200 -0.59 -7.14 11.20
CA THR A 200 -0.31 -8.40 10.50
C THR A 200 -1.44 -8.83 9.56
N THR A 201 -2.67 -8.39 9.85
CA THR A 201 -3.87 -8.62 9.01
C THR A 201 -4.20 -7.39 8.15
N HIS A 202 -3.19 -6.64 7.71
CA HIS A 202 -3.41 -5.40 6.95
C HIS A 202 -4.11 -5.63 5.61
N ASP A 203 -4.81 -4.61 5.15
CA ASP A 203 -5.27 -4.47 3.78
C ASP A 203 -4.24 -3.62 3.01
N GLU A 204 -3.98 -3.93 1.75
CA GLU A 204 -2.97 -3.22 0.93
C GLU A 204 -3.36 -3.18 -0.56
N ILE A 205 -3.00 -2.10 -1.25
CA ILE A 205 -3.20 -1.89 -2.69
C ILE A 205 -1.93 -1.27 -3.26
N ASP A 206 -1.17 -2.03 -4.05
CA ASP A 206 0.19 -1.64 -4.47
C ASP A 206 0.30 -1.30 -5.96
N PHE A 207 1.00 -0.20 -6.26
CA PHE A 207 1.89 -0.12 -7.42
C PHE A 207 3.34 -0.26 -6.96
N GLU A 208 4.12 -1.08 -7.66
CA GLU A 208 5.56 -1.23 -7.47
C GLU A 208 6.26 -1.17 -8.82
N PHE A 209 7.25 -0.30 -8.95
CA PHE A 209 8.01 -0.08 -10.17
C PHE A 209 9.37 -0.76 -10.02
N LEU A 210 9.50 -1.92 -10.65
CA LEU A 210 10.70 -2.73 -10.58
C LEU A 210 11.69 -2.22 -11.64
N GLY A 211 12.81 -1.68 -11.17
CA GLY A 211 13.86 -1.12 -12.03
C GLY A 211 14.59 -2.18 -12.84
N ASN A 212 15.40 -1.72 -13.79
CA ASN A 212 16.08 -2.60 -14.74
C ASN A 212 17.41 -2.01 -15.21
N THR A 213 18.21 -2.80 -15.90
CA THR A 213 19.45 -2.34 -16.54
C THR A 213 19.15 -1.35 -17.66
N THR A 214 20.10 -0.45 -17.96
CA THR A 214 19.93 0.58 -19.00
C THR A 214 19.49 0.00 -20.34
N GLY A 215 18.44 0.58 -20.93
CA GLY A 215 17.85 0.14 -22.19
C GLY A 215 16.90 -1.06 -22.08
N GLN A 216 16.64 -1.58 -20.89
CA GLN A 216 15.61 -2.60 -20.64
C GLN A 216 14.36 -1.97 -19.99
N PRO A 217 13.15 -2.48 -20.26
CA PRO A 217 11.92 -1.88 -19.78
C PRO A 217 11.74 -2.02 -18.26
N TYR A 218 11.18 -0.99 -17.64
CA TYR A 218 10.61 -1.08 -16.30
C TYR A 218 9.46 -2.09 -16.26
N THR A 219 9.33 -2.82 -15.15
CA THR A 219 8.13 -3.63 -14.89
C THR A 219 7.24 -2.92 -13.88
N LEU A 220 6.02 -2.56 -14.28
CA LEU A 220 4.99 -2.10 -13.36
C LEU A 220 4.29 -3.33 -12.77
N HIS A 221 4.38 -3.47 -11.46
CA HIS A 221 3.79 -4.52 -10.67
C HIS A 221 2.60 -3.98 -9.87
N THR A 222 1.52 -4.75 -9.78
CA THR A 222 0.36 -4.43 -8.93
C THR A 222 0.01 -5.62 -8.04
N ASN A 223 -0.33 -5.35 -6.79
CA ASN A 223 -0.75 -6.36 -5.82
C ASN A 223 -1.94 -5.86 -4.98
N ILE A 224 -2.64 -6.79 -4.33
CA ILE A 224 -3.74 -6.49 -3.41
C ILE A 224 -3.69 -7.47 -2.25
N TYR A 225 -3.46 -6.96 -1.04
CA TYR A 225 -3.60 -7.72 0.19
C TYR A 225 -4.98 -7.46 0.80
N CYS A 226 -5.59 -8.53 1.29
CA CYS A 226 -6.79 -8.45 2.11
C CYS A 226 -6.52 -9.28 3.37
N GLN A 227 -6.72 -8.71 4.55
CA GLN A 227 -6.56 -9.41 5.84
C GLN A 227 -5.17 -10.07 6.00
N GLY A 228 -4.11 -9.40 5.56
CA GLY A 228 -2.72 -9.87 5.57
C GLY A 228 -2.35 -10.83 4.44
N LYS A 229 -3.31 -11.19 3.57
CA LYS A 229 -3.11 -12.14 2.47
C LYS A 229 -3.09 -11.45 1.11
N GLY A 230 -1.89 -11.28 0.56
CA GLY A 230 -1.63 -10.89 -0.83
C GLY A 230 -1.67 -12.09 -1.78
N ASN A 231 -0.62 -12.28 -2.58
CA ASN A 231 -0.53 -13.26 -3.67
C ASN A 231 -1.47 -12.97 -4.85
N ARG A 232 -1.65 -11.69 -5.20
CA ARG A 232 -2.51 -11.23 -6.31
C ARG A 232 -1.74 -10.41 -7.33
N GLU A 233 -0.54 -10.85 -7.67
CA GLU A 233 0.40 -10.12 -8.49
C GLU A 233 -0.03 -10.06 -9.97
N GLN A 234 0.03 -8.87 -10.57
CA GLN A 234 -0.04 -8.68 -12.03
C GLN A 234 1.06 -7.72 -12.46
N GLN A 235 1.79 -8.05 -13.52
CA GLN A 235 2.92 -7.27 -14.02
C GLN A 235 2.68 -6.82 -15.46
N PHE A 236 3.20 -5.64 -15.79
CA PHE A 236 3.04 -4.99 -17.09
C PHE A 236 4.35 -4.30 -17.52
N TYR A 237 4.63 -4.28 -18.82
CA TYR A 237 5.54 -3.28 -19.43
C TYR A 237 4.72 -2.06 -19.87
N LEU A 238 5.21 -0.86 -19.59
CA LEU A 238 4.54 0.38 -19.99
C LEU A 238 4.69 0.64 -21.50
N TRP A 239 3.75 1.41 -22.07
CA TRP A 239 3.76 1.83 -23.49
C TRP A 239 4.55 3.12 -23.74
N PHE A 240 5.38 3.53 -22.78
CA PHE A 240 6.22 4.72 -22.77
C PHE A 240 7.44 4.48 -21.87
N ASP A 241 8.42 5.38 -21.90
CA ASP A 241 9.56 5.37 -20.97
C ASP A 241 9.22 6.20 -19.71
N PRO A 242 8.93 5.57 -18.56
CA PRO A 242 8.49 6.24 -17.33
C PRO A 242 9.60 7.05 -16.62
N THR A 243 10.81 7.08 -17.18
CA THR A 243 11.96 7.85 -16.65
C THR A 243 12.11 9.20 -17.33
N THR A 244 11.47 9.39 -18.50
CA THR A 244 11.63 10.60 -19.33
C THR A 244 10.74 11.76 -18.88
N ASP A 245 9.48 11.49 -18.58
CA ASP A 245 8.52 12.47 -18.07
C ASP A 245 7.66 11.92 -16.92
N PHE A 246 6.82 12.77 -16.34
CA PHE A 246 5.88 12.44 -15.27
C PHE A 246 4.58 11.85 -15.83
N HIS A 247 4.26 10.64 -15.43
CA HIS A 247 3.03 9.94 -15.80
C HIS A 247 2.10 9.79 -14.59
N SER A 248 0.78 9.80 -14.82
CA SER A 248 -0.21 9.68 -13.75
C SER A 248 -0.46 8.21 -13.40
N TYR A 249 -0.34 7.88 -12.11
CA TYR A 249 -0.65 6.57 -11.57
C TYR A 249 -1.77 6.71 -10.53
N SER A 250 -2.87 6.03 -10.76
CA SER A 250 -4.11 6.30 -10.02
C SER A 250 -4.74 5.04 -9.45
N ILE A 251 -5.28 5.17 -8.25
CA ILE A 251 -6.04 4.12 -7.55
C ILE A 251 -7.45 4.66 -7.33
N LEU A 252 -8.45 4.02 -7.95
CA LEU A 252 -9.85 4.18 -7.61
C LEU A 252 -10.25 3.04 -6.68
N TRP A 253 -10.39 3.32 -5.38
CA TRP A 253 -10.83 2.37 -4.37
C TRP A 253 -12.20 2.78 -3.83
N THR A 254 -13.22 1.96 -4.09
CA THR A 254 -14.62 2.17 -3.71
C THR A 254 -15.17 0.94 -2.96
N PRO A 255 -16.37 1.00 -2.35
CA PRO A 255 -17.00 -0.19 -1.75
C PRO A 255 -17.18 -1.37 -2.72
N SER A 256 -17.25 -1.09 -4.03
CA SER A 256 -17.57 -2.06 -5.08
C SER A 256 -16.35 -2.62 -5.82
N ARG A 257 -15.24 -1.88 -5.89
CA ARG A 257 -14.05 -2.25 -6.68
C ARG A 257 -12.81 -1.44 -6.34
N ILE A 258 -11.67 -1.99 -6.74
CA ILE A 258 -10.40 -1.30 -6.93
C ILE A 258 -10.12 -1.26 -8.43
N VAL A 259 -9.72 -0.11 -8.97
CA VAL A 259 -9.18 0.01 -10.33
C VAL A 259 -7.85 0.75 -10.29
N PHE A 260 -6.86 0.19 -11.01
CA PHE A 260 -5.55 0.81 -11.22
C PHE A 260 -5.51 1.45 -12.61
N PHE A 261 -5.05 2.68 -12.69
CA PHE A 261 -4.90 3.42 -13.95
C PHE A 261 -3.45 3.87 -14.16
N VAL A 262 -3.08 3.98 -15.43
CA VAL A 262 -1.88 4.69 -15.90
C VAL A 262 -2.34 5.66 -16.99
N ASP A 263 -2.13 6.96 -16.81
CA ASP A 263 -2.61 8.03 -17.71
C ASP A 263 -4.09 7.83 -18.15
N ASP A 264 -4.98 7.75 -17.16
CA ASP A 264 -6.42 7.48 -17.29
C ASP A 264 -6.80 6.18 -18.05
N THR A 265 -5.82 5.33 -18.34
CA THR A 265 -6.04 4.02 -18.95
C THR A 265 -6.09 2.95 -17.85
N PRO A 266 -7.25 2.33 -17.58
CA PRO A 266 -7.34 1.28 -16.58
C PRO A 266 -6.53 0.05 -17.02
N ILE A 267 -5.65 -0.45 -16.15
CA ILE A 267 -4.82 -1.64 -16.42
C ILE A 267 -5.36 -2.89 -15.71
N ARG A 268 -6.06 -2.70 -14.59
CA ARG A 268 -6.54 -3.76 -13.70
C ARG A 268 -7.79 -3.33 -12.94
N GLU A 269 -8.78 -4.23 -12.85
CA GLU A 269 -9.95 -4.10 -11.98
C GLU A 269 -10.02 -5.31 -11.03
N PHE A 270 -10.19 -5.06 -9.74
CA PHE A 270 -10.49 -6.06 -8.72
C PHE A 270 -11.81 -5.71 -8.04
N LYS A 271 -12.86 -6.48 -8.30
CA LYS A 271 -14.21 -6.22 -7.77
C LYS A 271 -14.36 -6.77 -6.36
N ASN A 272 -15.18 -6.11 -5.55
CA ASN A 272 -15.69 -6.71 -4.33
C ASN A 272 -16.53 -7.96 -4.68
N MET A 273 -16.11 -9.11 -4.15
CA MET A 273 -16.79 -10.40 -4.27
C MET A 273 -16.95 -11.08 -2.91
N GLU A 274 -17.13 -10.30 -1.83
CA GLU A 274 -17.37 -10.81 -0.46
C GLU A 274 -18.55 -11.79 -0.41
N SER A 275 -19.60 -11.56 -1.21
CA SER A 275 -20.76 -12.46 -1.35
C SER A 275 -20.42 -13.84 -1.95
N PHE A 276 -19.24 -14.01 -2.54
CA PHE A 276 -18.69 -15.29 -2.99
C PHE A 276 -17.55 -15.81 -2.11
N GLY A 277 -17.31 -15.18 -0.94
CA GLY A 277 -16.26 -15.53 0.00
C GLY A 277 -14.86 -15.15 -0.49
N VAL A 278 -14.73 -14.06 -1.24
CA VAL A 278 -13.45 -13.40 -1.56
C VAL A 278 -13.32 -12.15 -0.68
N PRO A 279 -12.34 -12.06 0.24
CA PRO A 279 -12.12 -10.85 1.02
C PRO A 279 -11.80 -9.64 0.15
N PHE A 280 -12.29 -8.46 0.56
CA PHE A 280 -12.09 -7.19 -0.12
C PHE A 280 -11.70 -6.12 0.93
N PRO A 281 -10.76 -5.20 0.64
CA PRO A 281 -10.27 -4.26 1.64
C PRO A 281 -11.27 -3.11 1.80
N ASN A 282 -12.24 -3.27 2.69
CA ASN A 282 -13.27 -2.25 2.95
C ASN A 282 -13.62 -2.07 4.45
N LYS A 283 -12.80 -2.63 5.34
CA LYS A 283 -12.98 -2.53 6.80
C LYS A 283 -11.87 -1.75 7.49
N GLN A 284 -10.73 -1.55 6.84
CA GLN A 284 -9.54 -0.95 7.44
C GLN A 284 -9.18 0.35 6.71
N PRO A 285 -9.20 1.50 7.40
CA PRO A 285 -8.70 2.75 6.84
C PRO A 285 -7.20 2.67 6.57
N MET A 286 -6.79 3.07 5.37
CA MET A 286 -5.42 2.97 4.88
C MET A 286 -4.77 4.35 4.75
N ARG A 287 -3.44 4.40 4.90
CA ARG A 287 -2.64 5.55 4.46
C ARG A 287 -2.13 5.31 3.05
N ILE A 288 -1.88 6.40 2.33
CA ILE A 288 -1.10 6.42 1.09
C ILE A 288 0.37 6.45 1.51
N ILE A 289 1.20 5.58 0.93
CA ILE A 289 2.61 5.42 1.28
C ILE A 289 3.42 5.26 -0.01
N SER A 290 4.64 5.77 -0.01
CA SER A 290 5.60 5.56 -1.07
C SER A 290 7.00 5.40 -0.48
N SER A 291 7.81 4.55 -1.11
CA SER A 291 9.19 4.30 -0.74
C SER A 291 10.05 4.06 -1.97
N LEU A 292 11.34 4.30 -1.82
CA LEU A 292 12.38 3.84 -2.74
C LEU A 292 13.40 3.01 -1.96
N TRP A 293 13.59 1.76 -2.34
CA TRP A 293 14.43 0.79 -1.62
C TRP A 293 15.08 -0.25 -2.56
N ASN A 294 16.11 -0.94 -2.07
CA ASN A 294 16.76 -2.07 -2.75
C ASN A 294 16.00 -3.36 -2.45
N ALA A 295 15.74 -4.14 -3.49
CA ALA A 295 15.10 -5.45 -3.42
C ALA A 295 15.80 -6.44 -4.36
N ASP A 296 17.13 -6.51 -4.28
CA ASP A 296 18.01 -7.34 -5.14
C ASP A 296 17.56 -8.81 -5.21
N ASP A 297 17.00 -9.35 -4.12
CA ASP A 297 16.46 -10.71 -4.02
C ASP A 297 15.40 -11.07 -5.08
N TRP A 298 14.72 -10.10 -5.71
CA TRP A 298 13.60 -10.39 -6.61
C TRP A 298 13.30 -9.34 -7.71
N ALA A 299 13.59 -8.06 -7.50
CA ALA A 299 13.05 -6.97 -8.32
C ALA A 299 13.39 -7.08 -9.82
N THR A 300 14.68 -7.18 -10.15
CA THR A 300 15.11 -7.19 -11.56
C THR A 300 15.39 -8.61 -12.03
N GLN A 301 14.66 -9.03 -13.07
CA GLN A 301 14.78 -10.35 -13.67
C GLN A 301 14.69 -11.49 -12.63
N GLY A 302 13.78 -11.36 -11.65
CA GLY A 302 13.56 -12.37 -10.61
C GLY A 302 14.75 -12.52 -9.67
N GLY A 303 15.45 -11.43 -9.38
CA GLY A 303 16.61 -11.37 -8.49
C GLY A 303 17.94 -11.78 -9.14
N LYS A 304 17.99 -11.88 -10.48
CA LYS A 304 19.23 -12.21 -11.20
C LYS A 304 20.18 -11.04 -11.38
N VAL A 305 19.69 -9.81 -11.31
CA VAL A 305 20.48 -8.59 -11.51
C VAL A 305 20.31 -7.69 -10.29
N HIS A 306 21.42 -7.47 -9.60
CA HIS A 306 21.48 -6.70 -8.37
C HIS A 306 21.77 -5.22 -8.66
N THR A 307 21.60 -4.39 -7.63
CA THR A 307 21.86 -2.95 -7.65
C THR A 307 23.35 -2.65 -7.85
N ASP A 308 23.68 -1.97 -8.96
CA ASP A 308 25.01 -1.37 -9.15
C ASP A 308 25.11 -0.08 -8.34
N TRP A 309 25.54 -0.18 -7.08
CA TRP A 309 25.71 0.94 -6.18
C TRP A 309 26.68 2.04 -6.67
N SER A 310 27.48 1.79 -7.72
CA SER A 310 28.27 2.86 -8.37
C SER A 310 27.41 3.86 -9.17
N LYS A 311 26.11 3.57 -9.35
CA LYS A 311 25.13 4.43 -10.01
C LYS A 311 24.25 5.22 -9.04
N ALA A 312 24.45 5.05 -7.73
CA ALA A 312 23.77 5.83 -6.70
C ALA A 312 24.22 7.32 -6.73
N PRO A 313 23.37 8.27 -6.34
CA PRO A 313 22.01 8.07 -5.82
C PRO A 313 20.99 7.78 -6.92
N PHE A 314 20.17 6.76 -6.70
CA PHE A 314 18.95 6.54 -7.49
C PHE A 314 17.88 7.50 -6.98
N VAL A 315 17.13 8.17 -7.87
CA VAL A 315 16.13 9.17 -7.48
C VAL A 315 14.81 8.95 -8.23
N ALA A 316 13.72 8.84 -7.48
CA ALA A 316 12.35 8.89 -8.00
C ALA A 316 11.67 10.21 -7.58
N SER A 317 10.78 10.73 -8.43
CA SER A 317 10.14 12.04 -8.25
C SER A 317 8.62 11.93 -8.27
N PHE A 318 7.95 12.73 -7.43
CA PHE A 318 6.51 12.71 -7.17
C PHE A 318 5.96 14.14 -7.17
N ARG A 319 4.81 14.39 -7.80
CA ARG A 319 4.16 15.70 -7.89
C ARG A 319 2.68 15.57 -8.28
N ASP A 320 2.00 16.71 -8.36
CA ASP A 320 0.62 16.83 -8.88
C ASP A 320 -0.35 15.82 -8.22
N PHE A 321 -0.24 15.63 -6.90
CA PHE A 321 -1.15 14.78 -6.13
C PHE A 321 -2.55 15.39 -6.07
N SER A 322 -3.56 14.54 -6.19
CA SER A 322 -4.94 14.89 -5.85
C SER A 322 -5.69 13.67 -5.33
N ALA A 323 -6.66 13.89 -4.43
CA ALA A 323 -7.52 12.83 -3.95
C ALA A 323 -8.96 13.29 -3.72
N SER A 324 -9.93 12.66 -4.39
CA SER A 324 -11.33 12.69 -3.99
C SER A 324 -11.55 11.53 -3.02
N SER A 325 -11.72 11.81 -1.73
CA SER A 325 -11.48 10.79 -0.71
C SER A 325 -12.38 10.89 0.52
N CYS A 326 -12.65 9.72 1.09
CA CYS A 326 -13.36 9.57 2.34
C CYS A 326 -12.32 9.52 3.49
N VAL A 327 -11.87 10.69 3.95
CA VAL A 327 -10.96 10.84 5.08
C VAL A 327 -11.57 10.19 6.33
N TRP A 328 -10.79 9.37 7.02
CA TRP A 328 -11.17 8.68 8.25
C TRP A 328 -10.56 9.36 9.49
N ALA A 329 -11.40 9.90 10.36
CA ALA A 329 -10.98 10.60 11.57
C ALA A 329 -11.95 10.30 12.72
N PHE A 330 -11.43 10.27 13.95
CA PHE A 330 -12.21 10.09 15.19
C PHE A 330 -13.17 8.88 15.25
N GLY A 331 -12.95 7.86 14.41
CA GLY A 331 -13.76 6.64 14.36
C GLY A 331 -14.89 6.65 13.34
N SER A 332 -14.97 7.68 12.49
CA SER A 332 -15.95 7.83 11.40
C SER A 332 -15.29 8.21 10.09
N SER A 333 -15.98 7.93 8.98
CA SER A 333 -15.65 8.43 7.65
C SER A 333 -16.29 9.79 7.41
N SER A 334 -15.59 10.70 6.73
CA SER A 334 -16.16 11.96 6.21
C SER A 334 -17.23 11.76 5.13
N CYS A 335 -17.36 10.54 4.60
CA CYS A 335 -18.46 10.14 3.72
C CYS A 335 -19.66 9.52 4.48
N ASP A 336 -19.56 9.29 5.79
CA ASP A 336 -20.69 8.78 6.58
C ASP A 336 -21.74 9.90 6.73
N GLY A 337 -23.00 9.58 6.44
CA GLY A 337 -24.11 10.54 6.50
C GLY A 337 -24.38 11.31 5.20
N SER A 338 -23.65 11.05 4.11
CA SER A 338 -24.08 11.51 2.78
C SER A 338 -25.33 10.73 2.33
N ASP A 339 -26.47 11.41 2.22
CA ASP A 339 -27.73 10.83 1.73
C ASP A 339 -27.54 10.28 0.30
N PRO A 340 -27.85 8.99 0.03
CA PRO A 340 -27.71 8.39 -1.28
C PRO A 340 -28.42 9.10 -2.44
N GLU A 341 -29.45 9.90 -2.17
CA GLU A 341 -30.22 10.69 -3.16
C GLU A 341 -29.71 12.14 -3.27
N LEU A 342 -29.10 12.70 -2.23
CA LEU A 342 -28.43 14.01 -2.27
C LEU A 342 -26.97 13.94 -2.74
N MET A 343 -26.49 12.75 -3.16
CA MET A 343 -25.19 12.60 -3.84
C MET A 343 -25.19 13.24 -5.23
N GLY A 344 -25.13 14.57 -5.26
CA GLY A 344 -24.67 15.35 -6.40
C GLY A 344 -23.21 15.04 -6.76
N SER A 345 -22.68 15.75 -7.76
CA SER A 345 -21.44 15.37 -8.47
C SER A 345 -20.18 15.19 -7.61
N GLU A 346 -20.10 15.78 -6.41
CA GLU A 346 -18.89 15.83 -5.58
C GLU A 346 -18.36 14.44 -5.18
N ASN A 347 -19.24 13.47 -4.91
CA ASN A 347 -18.86 12.10 -4.53
C ASN A 347 -19.22 11.04 -5.58
N GLY A 348 -19.40 11.45 -6.85
CA GLY A 348 -19.71 10.53 -7.96
C GLY A 348 -18.67 9.41 -8.14
N TRP A 349 -17.39 9.72 -7.86
CA TRP A 349 -16.27 8.78 -7.90
C TRP A 349 -16.50 7.52 -7.04
N LEU A 350 -17.23 7.63 -5.92
CA LEU A 350 -17.47 6.51 -4.99
C LEU A 350 -18.34 5.40 -5.61
N ARG A 351 -19.08 5.72 -6.67
CA ARG A 351 -19.92 4.78 -7.45
C ARG A 351 -19.38 4.55 -8.87
N GLU A 352 -18.17 5.01 -9.17
CA GLU A 352 -17.62 4.95 -10.53
C GLU A 352 -17.45 3.50 -11.01
N GLU A 353 -17.87 3.26 -12.25
CA GLU A 353 -17.82 1.99 -12.96
C GLU A 353 -17.01 2.17 -14.25
N LEU A 354 -16.22 1.17 -14.62
CA LEU A 354 -15.61 1.16 -15.95
C LEU A 354 -16.69 0.95 -17.02
N ASP A 355 -16.86 1.97 -17.87
CA ASP A 355 -17.72 1.88 -19.05
C ASP A 355 -17.18 0.87 -20.08
N SER A 356 -17.97 0.59 -21.13
CA SER A 356 -17.58 -0.41 -22.13
C SER A 356 -16.26 -0.07 -22.83
N LYS A 357 -16.00 1.21 -23.10
CA LYS A 357 -14.75 1.68 -23.74
C LYS A 357 -13.55 1.49 -22.83
N SER A 358 -13.69 1.80 -21.54
CA SER A 358 -12.64 1.64 -20.53
C SER A 358 -12.33 0.17 -20.27
N LEU A 359 -13.36 -0.69 -20.26
CA LEU A 359 -13.20 -2.15 -20.23
C LEU A 359 -12.52 -2.72 -21.48
N GLU A 360 -12.69 -2.09 -22.65
CA GLU A 360 -11.99 -2.46 -23.89
C GLU A 360 -10.53 -2.02 -23.87
N LYS A 361 -10.25 -0.77 -23.47
CA LYS A 361 -8.88 -0.27 -23.20
C LYS A 361 -8.13 -1.19 -22.24
N MET A 362 -8.74 -1.55 -21.10
CA MET A 362 -8.12 -2.45 -20.13
C MET A 362 -7.79 -3.82 -20.71
N LYS A 363 -8.67 -4.41 -21.52
CA LYS A 363 -8.39 -5.68 -22.21
C LYS A 363 -7.27 -5.54 -23.24
N TRP A 364 -7.19 -4.40 -23.94
CA TRP A 364 -6.11 -4.13 -24.88
C TRP A 364 -4.76 -4.02 -24.15
N VAL A 365 -4.69 -3.29 -23.03
CA VAL A 365 -3.49 -3.25 -22.18
C VAL A 365 -3.14 -4.66 -21.68
N GLN A 366 -4.10 -5.38 -21.13
CA GLN A 366 -3.88 -6.75 -20.64
C GLN A 366 -3.46 -7.74 -21.73
N LYS A 367 -3.83 -7.51 -23.00
CA LYS A 367 -3.42 -8.34 -24.14
C LYS A 367 -2.00 -8.04 -24.60
N ASN A 368 -1.60 -6.77 -24.65
CA ASN A 368 -0.36 -6.35 -25.31
C ASN A 368 0.80 -6.04 -24.33
N HIS A 369 0.48 -5.71 -23.07
CA HIS A 369 1.45 -5.18 -22.10
C HIS A 369 1.62 -6.03 -20.83
N MET A 370 0.64 -6.89 -20.49
CA MET A 370 0.72 -7.73 -19.28
C MET A 370 1.70 -8.89 -19.46
N THR A 371 2.69 -8.98 -18.59
CA THR A 371 3.76 -9.98 -18.62
C THR A 371 3.53 -11.13 -17.64
N TYR A 372 2.84 -10.88 -16.52
CA TYR A 372 2.48 -11.91 -15.54
C TYR A 372 1.08 -11.64 -14.96
N ASN A 373 0.35 -12.71 -14.65
CA ASN A 373 -0.95 -12.63 -14.00
C ASN A 373 -1.21 -13.85 -13.10
N TYR A 374 -1.32 -13.62 -11.80
CA TYR A 374 -1.59 -14.66 -10.80
C TYR A 374 -2.83 -15.54 -11.11
N CYS A 375 -3.85 -14.99 -11.79
CA CYS A 375 -5.04 -15.74 -12.21
C CYS A 375 -4.78 -16.78 -13.31
N ASN A 376 -3.59 -16.81 -13.91
CA ASN A 376 -3.18 -17.80 -14.91
C ASN A 376 -2.07 -18.73 -14.40
N ASP A 377 -1.42 -18.43 -13.26
CA ASP A 377 -0.29 -19.19 -12.73
C ASP A 377 -0.73 -20.48 -12.01
N LYS A 378 -0.95 -21.53 -12.80
CA LYS A 378 -1.27 -22.87 -12.28
C LYS A 378 -0.09 -23.57 -11.58
N LEU A 379 1.14 -23.10 -11.77
CA LEU A 379 2.32 -23.70 -11.14
C LEU A 379 2.40 -23.26 -9.67
N ARG A 380 2.15 -21.97 -9.41
CA ARG A 380 2.04 -21.41 -8.06
C ARG A 380 0.76 -21.88 -7.37
N PHE A 381 -0.38 -21.85 -8.07
CA PHE A 381 -1.69 -22.25 -7.53
C PHE A 381 -2.08 -23.67 -7.95
N HIS A 382 -1.23 -24.64 -7.63
CA HIS A 382 -1.41 -26.05 -7.99
C HIS A 382 -2.66 -26.71 -7.37
N GLU A 383 -3.09 -26.27 -6.18
CA GLU A 383 -4.34 -26.72 -5.53
C GLU A 383 -5.61 -26.10 -6.14
N GLY A 384 -5.47 -25.09 -7.01
CA GLY A 384 -6.57 -24.39 -7.65
C GLY A 384 -6.37 -22.87 -7.66
N LEU A 385 -6.75 -22.24 -8.77
CA LEU A 385 -6.69 -20.78 -8.94
C LEU A 385 -7.60 -20.05 -7.94
N PRO A 386 -7.23 -18.83 -7.47
CA PRO A 386 -8.06 -18.03 -6.57
C PRO A 386 -9.51 -17.84 -7.08
N LYS A 387 -10.47 -17.79 -6.14
CA LYS A 387 -11.91 -17.80 -6.46
C LYS A 387 -12.30 -16.64 -7.39
N GLU A 388 -11.76 -15.44 -7.15
CA GLU A 388 -11.99 -14.25 -7.97
C GLU A 388 -11.63 -14.45 -9.46
N CYS A 389 -10.66 -15.32 -9.75
CA CYS A 389 -10.21 -15.65 -11.10
C CYS A 389 -11.15 -16.62 -11.83
N THR A 390 -11.99 -17.36 -11.09
CA THR A 390 -12.78 -18.49 -11.63
C THR A 390 -14.29 -18.24 -11.64
N ILE A 391 -14.83 -17.44 -10.70
CA ILE A 391 -16.28 -17.16 -10.53
C ILE A 391 -16.92 -16.67 -11.84
N ARG A 392 -16.23 -15.86 -12.65
CA ARG A 392 -16.75 -15.35 -13.94
C ARG A 392 -16.82 -16.38 -15.07
N ARG A 393 -16.10 -17.51 -14.99
CA ARG A 393 -16.04 -18.52 -16.05
C ARG A 393 -17.22 -19.51 -16.01
N SER A 394 -17.82 -19.72 -14.84
CA SER A 394 -18.89 -20.73 -14.64
C SER A 394 -20.20 -20.41 -15.36
N LYS A 395 -20.62 -19.14 -15.43
CA LYS A 395 -21.91 -18.75 -16.04
C LYS A 395 -21.96 -18.91 -17.57
N ARG A 396 -20.82 -18.95 -18.28
CA ARG A 396 -20.80 -19.24 -19.73
C ARG A 396 -20.91 -20.73 -20.07
N GLY A 397 -20.78 -21.63 -19.09
CA GLY A 397 -20.80 -23.09 -19.29
C GLY A 397 -22.17 -23.76 -19.10
N ARG A 398 -23.23 -23.03 -18.74
CA ARG A 398 -24.57 -23.59 -18.40
C ARG A 398 -25.74 -23.10 -19.28
N GLN A 399 -25.44 -22.47 -20.43
CA GLN A 399 -26.44 -22.04 -21.42
C GLN A 399 -26.24 -22.70 -22.81
N ARG A 400 -25.66 -23.91 -22.82
CA ARG A 400 -25.60 -24.78 -24.00
C ARG A 400 -25.83 -26.24 -23.59
N GLN A 401 -27.10 -26.56 -23.36
CA GLN A 401 -27.72 -27.88 -23.50
C GLN A 401 -29.19 -27.65 -23.85
#